data_AF-A0A522LDL9-F1
#
_entry.id   AF-A0A522LDL9-F1
#
_cell.length_a   1.000
_cell.length_b   1.000
_cell.length_c   1.000
_cell.angle_alpha   90.00
_cell.angle_beta   90.00
_cell.angle_gamma   90.00
#
_symmetry.space_group_name_H-M   'P 1'
#
loop_
_entity.id
_entity.type
_entity.pdbx_description
1 polymer ?
#
loop_
_entity_poly.entity_id
_entity_poly.type
_entity_poly.pdbx_seq_one_letter_code
_entity_poly.pdbx_strand_id
1 'polypeptide(L)'
;MTNPSWTDFAGVVTGVVGMVTGISGAVMGYLGYRRSNQIKALDLRLSLRKDLGEARESITTLRQLMADAEGSRKETLAARGISRSSAMVFWEQSLATDLAEVTRIAAVIPREGIDFAAMSEKQLESEIIAAHKIKTSLSTLIEKYRGELAVDADLRRQIGQQATAMAAARMSQSPQRNFPG
;
A
#
# COMPACT_ATOMS: atom_id res chain seq x y z
N MET A 1 -37.39 -12.34 75.44
CA MET A 1 -36.53 -12.97 74.42
C MET A 1 -37.27 -12.87 73.10
N THR A 2 -36.91 -11.89 72.26
CA THR A 2 -37.51 -11.69 70.93
C THR A 2 -36.93 -12.73 69.99
N ASN A 3 -37.78 -13.64 69.49
CA ASN A 3 -37.36 -14.63 68.49
C ASN A 3 -37.05 -13.89 67.18
N PRO A 4 -35.88 -14.09 66.55
CA PRO A 4 -35.60 -13.53 65.24
C PRO A 4 -36.65 -14.01 64.25
N SER A 5 -37.28 -13.07 63.52
CA SER A 5 -38.34 -13.40 62.57
C SER A 5 -37.72 -14.09 61.34
N TRP A 6 -38.43 -15.06 60.75
CA TRP A 6 -38.00 -15.76 59.53
C TRP A 6 -37.66 -14.78 58.39
N THR A 7 -38.32 -13.64 58.36
CA THR A 7 -38.08 -12.51 57.45
C THR A 7 -36.73 -11.83 57.65
N ASP A 8 -36.21 -11.77 58.89
CA ASP A 8 -34.86 -11.22 59.16
C ASP A 8 -33.78 -12.19 58.67
N PHE A 9 -33.97 -13.50 58.88
CA PHE A 9 -33.04 -14.52 58.39
C PHE A 9 -33.05 -14.58 56.85
N ALA A 10 -34.23 -14.57 56.23
CA ALA A 10 -34.37 -14.53 54.77
C ALA A 10 -33.76 -13.26 54.17
N GLY A 11 -33.97 -12.10 54.78
CA GLY A 11 -33.39 -10.82 54.35
C GLY A 11 -31.86 -10.80 54.39
N VAL A 12 -31.26 -11.35 55.45
CA VAL A 12 -29.80 -11.47 55.58
C VAL A 12 -29.22 -12.46 54.57
N VAL A 13 -29.85 -13.63 54.40
CA VAL A 13 -29.38 -14.65 53.45
C VAL A 13 -29.50 -14.16 52.00
N THR A 14 -30.62 -13.57 51.61
CA THR A 14 -30.80 -12.98 50.28
C THR A 14 -29.86 -11.79 50.05
N GLY A 15 -29.60 -10.97 51.08
CA GLY A 15 -28.65 -9.87 51.01
C GLY A 15 -27.21 -10.32 50.78
N VAL A 16 -26.75 -11.35 51.50
CA VAL A 16 -25.40 -11.93 51.33
C VAL A 16 -25.25 -12.60 49.97
N VAL A 17 -26.24 -13.39 49.54
CA VAL A 17 -26.22 -14.03 48.22
C VAL A 17 -26.27 -13.00 47.09
N GLY A 18 -27.07 -11.94 47.23
CA GLY A 18 -27.12 -10.82 46.29
C GLY A 18 -25.79 -10.07 46.18
N MET A 19 -25.11 -9.84 47.30
CA MET A 19 -23.80 -9.17 47.33
C MET A 19 -22.70 -10.01 46.67
N VAL A 20 -22.66 -11.32 46.95
CA VAL A 20 -21.69 -12.26 46.34
C VAL A 20 -21.92 -12.39 44.83
N THR A 21 -23.18 -12.41 44.40
CA THR A 21 -23.55 -12.44 42.97
C THR A 21 -23.18 -11.12 42.26
N GLY A 22 -23.38 -9.97 42.91
CA GLY A 22 -23.03 -8.65 42.39
C GLY A 22 -21.52 -8.46 42.19
N ILE A 23 -20.69 -8.90 43.14
CA ILE A 23 -19.22 -8.85 43.03
C ILE A 23 -18.73 -9.75 41.89
N SER A 24 -19.31 -10.95 41.77
CA SER A 24 -18.98 -11.90 40.69
C SER A 24 -19.32 -11.32 39.31
N GLY A 25 -20.47 -10.64 39.18
CA GLY A 25 -20.89 -9.95 37.97
C GLY A 25 -19.98 -8.77 37.61
N ALA A 26 -19.54 -7.97 38.59
CA ALA A 26 -18.60 -6.87 38.37
C ALA A 26 -17.22 -7.36 37.91
N VAL A 27 -16.71 -8.45 38.51
CA VAL A 27 -15.44 -9.07 38.12
C VAL A 27 -15.53 -9.68 36.72
N MET A 28 -16.61 -10.41 36.40
CA MET A 28 -16.82 -10.95 35.05
C MET A 28 -17.00 -9.84 34.01
N GLY A 29 -17.71 -8.76 34.34
CA GLY A 29 -17.85 -7.58 33.48
C GLY A 29 -16.51 -6.90 33.21
N TYR A 30 -15.67 -6.73 34.23
CA TYR A 30 -14.32 -6.19 34.10
C TYR A 30 -13.40 -7.10 33.28
N LEU A 31 -13.43 -8.41 33.51
CA LEU A 31 -12.68 -9.41 32.74
C LEU A 31 -13.12 -9.43 31.27
N GLY A 32 -14.44 -9.35 31.03
CA GLY A 32 -15.02 -9.26 29.68
C GLY A 32 -14.59 -7.98 28.97
N TYR A 33 -14.64 -6.84 29.65
CA TYR A 33 -14.16 -5.55 29.14
C TYR A 33 -12.67 -5.59 28.80
N ARG A 34 -11.83 -6.11 29.71
CA ARG A 34 -10.39 -6.26 29.51
C ARG A 34 -10.08 -7.20 28.34
N ARG A 35 -10.77 -8.34 28.25
CA ARG A 35 -10.59 -9.32 27.16
C ARG A 35 -11.04 -8.76 25.81
N SER A 36 -12.14 -8.01 25.77
CA SER A 36 -12.63 -7.36 24.55
C SER A 36 -11.64 -6.33 24.03
N ASN A 37 -11.12 -5.46 24.89
CA ASN A 37 -10.09 -4.48 24.52
C ASN A 37 -8.79 -5.17 24.07
N GLN A 38 -8.40 -6.29 24.69
CA GLN A 38 -7.25 -7.09 24.28
C GLN A 38 -7.43 -7.71 22.89
N ILE A 39 -8.62 -8.23 22.58
CA ILE A 39 -8.94 -8.79 21.26
C ILE A 39 -8.90 -7.68 20.20
N LYS A 40 -9.51 -6.52 20.47
CA LYS A 40 -9.48 -5.37 19.55
C LYS A 40 -8.06 -4.86 19.30
N ALA A 41 -7.26 -4.72 20.36
CA ALA A 41 -5.85 -4.33 20.22
C ALA A 41 -5.03 -5.36 19.44
N LEU A 42 -5.29 -6.66 19.61
CA LEU A 42 -4.63 -7.72 18.85
C LEU A 42 -5.00 -7.65 17.36
N ASP A 43 -6.28 -7.45 17.05
CA ASP A 43 -6.76 -7.32 15.68
C ASP A 43 -6.15 -6.08 14.98
N LEU A 44 -6.15 -4.92 15.66
CA LEU A 44 -5.50 -3.70 15.16
C LEU A 44 -4.00 -3.91 14.92
N ARG A 45 -3.30 -4.61 15.81
CA ARG A 45 -1.86 -4.93 15.60
C ARG A 45 -1.65 -5.83 14.38
N LEU A 46 -2.53 -6.80 14.17
CA LEU A 46 -2.44 -7.71 13.03
C LEU A 46 -2.73 -6.97 11.72
N SER A 47 -3.74 -6.11 11.72
CA SER A 47 -4.03 -5.22 10.58
C SER A 47 -2.86 -4.29 10.28
N LEU A 48 -2.28 -3.63 11.29
CA LEU A 48 -1.12 -2.76 11.11
C LEU A 48 0.08 -3.54 10.52
N ARG A 49 0.37 -4.73 11.05
CA ARG A 49 1.45 -5.58 10.51
C ARG A 49 1.22 -5.96 9.05
N LYS A 50 -0.01 -6.30 8.69
CA LYS A 50 -0.40 -6.59 7.31
C LYS A 50 -0.18 -5.38 6.41
N ASP A 51 -0.70 -4.22 6.80
CA ASP A 51 -0.58 -2.98 6.00
C ASP A 51 0.87 -2.55 5.82
N LEU A 52 1.71 -2.67 6.85
CA LEU A 52 3.14 -2.40 6.75
C LEU A 52 3.84 -3.42 5.84
N GLY A 53 3.43 -4.70 5.88
CA GLY A 53 3.94 -5.73 4.96
C GLY A 53 3.63 -5.41 3.50
N GLU A 54 2.37 -5.11 3.20
CA GLU A 54 1.94 -4.72 1.85
C GLU A 54 2.64 -3.44 1.36
N ALA A 55 2.89 -2.48 2.26
CA ALA A 55 3.65 -1.26 1.92
C ALA A 55 5.11 -1.57 1.56
N ARG A 56 5.78 -2.51 2.25
CA ARG A 56 7.15 -2.95 1.91
C ARG A 56 7.20 -3.65 0.55
N GLU A 57 6.23 -4.53 0.29
CA GLU A 57 6.09 -5.18 -1.02
C GLU A 57 5.84 -4.15 -2.13
N SER A 58 4.98 -3.17 -1.88
CA SER A 58 4.69 -2.08 -2.81
C SER A 58 5.93 -1.25 -3.13
N ILE A 59 6.79 -0.96 -2.15
CA ILE A 59 8.08 -0.28 -2.38
C ILE A 59 8.99 -1.10 -3.30
N THR A 60 9.08 -2.41 -3.06
CA THR A 60 9.91 -3.30 -3.88
C THR A 60 9.41 -3.33 -5.32
N THR A 61 8.09 -3.48 -5.49
CA THR A 61 7.43 -3.42 -6.80
C THR A 61 7.65 -2.08 -7.50
N LEU A 62 7.50 -0.98 -6.77
CA LEU A 62 7.64 0.36 -7.32
C LEU A 62 9.08 0.63 -7.79
N ARG A 63 10.09 0.22 -7.02
CA ARG A 63 11.50 0.34 -7.45
C ARG A 63 11.77 -0.40 -8.76
N GLN A 64 11.21 -1.59 -8.93
CA GLN A 64 11.34 -2.34 -10.17
C GLN A 64 10.65 -1.59 -11.33
N LEU A 65 9.40 -1.15 -11.15
CA LEU A 65 8.66 -0.41 -12.17
C LEU A 65 9.37 0.88 -12.59
N MET A 66 9.99 1.59 -11.65
CA MET A 66 10.76 2.80 -11.93
C MET A 66 11.99 2.53 -12.78
N ALA A 67 12.73 1.46 -12.47
CA ALA A 67 13.88 1.03 -13.27
C ALA A 67 13.46 0.59 -14.69
N ASP A 68 12.37 -0.18 -14.79
CA ASP A 68 11.81 -0.61 -16.07
C ASP A 68 11.34 0.58 -16.92
N ALA A 69 10.67 1.56 -16.30
CA ALA A 69 10.20 2.78 -16.97
C ALA A 69 11.36 3.66 -17.43
N GLU A 70 12.43 3.77 -16.63
CA GLU A 70 13.64 4.48 -17.04
C GLU A 70 14.27 3.85 -18.29
N GLY A 71 14.43 2.53 -18.29
CA GLY A 71 14.95 1.77 -19.44
C GLY A 71 14.07 1.95 -20.68
N SER A 72 12.76 1.75 -20.51
CA SER A 72 11.79 1.84 -21.62
C SER A 72 11.77 3.24 -22.25
N ARG A 73 11.85 4.30 -21.43
CA ARG A 73 11.89 5.67 -21.92
C ARG A 73 13.14 5.95 -22.74
N LYS A 74 14.31 5.53 -22.25
CA LYS A 74 15.60 5.72 -22.92
C LYS A 74 15.60 5.05 -24.29
N GLU A 75 15.15 3.81 -24.37
CA GLU A 75 15.01 3.07 -25.63
C GLU A 75 14.05 3.77 -26.61
N THR A 76 12.89 4.17 -26.11
CA THR A 76 11.83 4.78 -26.91
C THR A 76 12.26 6.13 -27.49
N LEU A 77 12.94 6.97 -26.70
CA LEU A 77 13.45 8.25 -27.18
C LEU A 77 14.67 8.09 -28.09
N ALA A 78 15.49 7.06 -27.87
CA ALA A 78 16.59 6.71 -28.78
C ALA A 78 16.08 6.28 -30.16
N ALA A 79 15.04 5.44 -30.20
CA ALA A 79 14.38 5.04 -31.45
C ALA A 79 13.81 6.23 -32.23
N ARG A 80 13.45 7.33 -31.53
CA ARG A 80 12.97 8.58 -32.11
C ARG A 80 14.08 9.61 -32.40
N GLY A 81 15.33 9.33 -32.02
CA GLY A 81 16.45 10.25 -32.19
C GLY A 81 16.40 11.49 -31.28
N ILE A 82 15.63 11.47 -30.19
CA ILE A 82 15.40 12.63 -29.29
C ILE A 82 15.85 12.38 -27.84
N SER A 83 16.82 11.48 -27.64
CA SER A 83 17.33 11.10 -26.31
C SER A 83 17.93 12.25 -25.50
N ARG A 84 18.32 13.36 -26.14
CA ARG A 84 18.91 14.56 -25.47
C ARG A 84 17.94 15.74 -25.41
N SER A 85 16.64 15.48 -25.50
CA SER A 85 15.61 16.52 -25.43
C SER A 85 15.44 17.06 -24.01
N SER A 86 14.92 18.28 -23.89
CA SER A 86 14.50 18.86 -22.60
C SER A 86 13.46 17.98 -21.89
N ALA A 87 12.60 17.29 -22.64
CA ALA A 87 11.64 16.32 -22.11
C ALA A 87 12.34 15.18 -21.36
N MET A 88 13.49 14.69 -21.84
CA MET A 88 14.27 13.67 -21.14
C MET A 88 14.83 14.22 -19.81
N VAL A 89 15.30 15.47 -19.80
CA VAL A 89 15.81 16.11 -18.58
C VAL A 89 14.69 16.24 -17.53
N PHE A 90 13.49 16.68 -17.93
CA PHE A 90 12.35 16.75 -17.02
C PHE A 90 11.94 15.37 -16.49
N TRP A 91 11.98 14.35 -17.35
CA TRP A 91 11.71 12.97 -16.95
C TRP A 91 12.70 12.47 -15.91
N GLU A 92 14.00 12.66 -16.13
CA GLU A 92 15.05 12.26 -15.18
C GLU A 92 14.91 12.97 -13.84
N GLN A 93 14.57 14.27 -13.84
CA GLN A 93 14.29 15.02 -12.62
C GLN A 93 13.06 14.51 -11.87
N SER A 94 11.96 14.19 -12.59
CA SER A 94 10.78 13.58 -11.97
C SER A 94 11.12 12.23 -11.37
N LEU A 95 11.83 11.37 -12.10
CA LEU A 95 12.24 10.05 -11.64
C LEU A 95 13.12 10.14 -10.38
N ALA A 96 14.09 11.06 -10.37
CA ALA A 96 14.95 11.30 -9.21
C ALA A 96 14.16 11.78 -7.98
N THR A 97 13.19 12.67 -8.19
CA THR A 97 12.29 13.17 -7.13
C THR A 97 11.46 12.04 -6.54
N ASP A 98 10.86 11.22 -7.40
CA ASP A 98 10.03 10.09 -6.98
C ASP A 98 10.88 9.01 -6.28
N LEU A 99 12.13 8.77 -6.73
CA LEU A 99 13.05 7.82 -6.07
C LEU A 99 13.43 8.29 -4.66
N ALA A 100 13.66 9.60 -4.51
CA ALA A 100 13.93 10.20 -3.21
C ALA A 100 12.72 10.05 -2.29
N GLU A 101 11.51 10.25 -2.80
CA GLU A 101 10.27 10.08 -2.05
C GLU A 101 10.05 8.62 -1.61
N VAL A 102 10.25 7.65 -2.52
CA VAL A 102 10.16 6.22 -2.19
C VAL A 102 11.20 5.84 -1.13
N THR A 103 12.41 6.41 -1.20
CA THR A 103 13.46 6.18 -0.20
C THR A 103 13.07 6.75 1.16
N ARG A 104 12.48 7.95 1.18
CA ARG A 104 11.95 8.60 2.40
C ARG A 104 10.82 7.78 3.03
N ILE A 105 9.88 7.29 2.22
CA ILE A 105 8.78 6.42 2.67
C ILE A 105 9.35 5.10 3.22
N ALA A 106 10.30 4.49 2.53
CA ALA A 106 10.93 3.25 3.00
C ALA A 106 11.64 3.41 4.35
N ALA A 107 12.20 4.59 4.62
CA ALA A 107 12.89 4.87 5.89
C ALA A 107 11.95 4.99 7.09
N VAL A 108 10.69 5.40 6.88
CA VAL A 108 9.72 5.56 7.97
C VAL A 108 8.92 4.29 8.27
N ILE A 109 8.90 3.33 7.33
CA ILE A 109 8.22 2.05 7.56
C ILE A 109 9.03 1.23 8.57
N PRO A 110 8.44 0.82 9.71
CA PRO A 110 9.11 -0.04 10.67
C PRO A 110 9.62 -1.32 10.01
N ARG A 111 10.77 -1.84 10.45
CA ARG A 111 11.30 -3.13 9.96
C ARG A 111 10.39 -4.29 10.38
N GLU A 112 10.56 -5.42 9.72
CA GLU A 112 9.92 -6.66 10.16
C GLU A 112 10.34 -7.01 11.59
N GLY A 113 9.39 -7.55 12.37
CA GLY A 113 9.63 -7.97 13.75
C GLY A 113 9.49 -6.88 14.81
N ILE A 114 9.12 -5.64 14.47
CA ILE A 114 8.75 -4.64 15.47
C ILE A 114 7.54 -5.14 16.27
N ASP A 115 7.68 -5.13 17.60
CA ASP A 115 6.60 -5.47 18.51
C ASP A 115 5.73 -4.25 18.81
N PHE A 116 4.44 -4.36 18.51
CA PHE A 116 3.43 -3.34 18.78
C PHE A 116 2.65 -3.64 20.07
N ALA A 117 3.07 -4.64 20.87
CA ALA A 117 2.42 -5.05 22.11
C ALA A 117 2.31 -3.93 23.16
N ALA A 118 3.25 -2.98 23.15
CA ALA A 118 3.27 -1.84 24.06
C ALA A 118 2.35 -0.68 23.62
N MET A 119 1.85 -0.68 22.38
CA MET A 119 0.97 0.39 21.89
C MET A 119 -0.46 0.23 22.43
N SER A 120 -1.03 1.36 22.84
CA SER A 120 -2.46 1.49 23.16
C SER A 120 -3.32 1.44 21.89
N GLU A 121 -4.61 1.17 22.05
CA GLU A 121 -5.59 1.13 20.96
C GLU A 121 -5.59 2.41 20.12
N LYS A 122 -5.63 3.58 20.75
CA LYS A 122 -5.59 4.88 20.05
C LYS A 122 -4.30 5.09 19.25
N GLN A 123 -3.17 4.63 19.78
CA GLN A 123 -1.90 4.69 19.06
C GLN A 123 -1.91 3.75 17.85
N LEU A 124 -2.44 2.53 18.02
CA LEU A 124 -2.60 1.58 16.91
C LEU A 124 -3.50 2.12 15.80
N GLU A 125 -4.64 2.73 16.16
CA GLU A 125 -5.53 3.37 15.19
C GLU A 125 -4.82 4.50 14.41
N SER A 126 -4.05 5.34 15.10
CA SER A 126 -3.25 6.40 14.48
C SER A 126 -2.20 5.84 13.51
N GLU A 127 -1.49 4.79 13.91
CA GLU A 127 -0.48 4.11 13.07
C GLU A 127 -1.11 3.44 11.85
N ILE A 128 -2.30 2.83 11.99
CA ILE A 128 -3.04 2.26 10.85
C ILE A 128 -3.41 3.35 9.85
N ILE A 129 -3.89 4.50 10.31
CA ILE A 129 -4.20 5.63 9.43
C ILE A 129 -2.93 6.12 8.70
N ALA A 130 -1.79 6.20 9.41
CA ALA A 130 -0.52 6.56 8.81
C ALA A 130 -0.07 5.54 7.75
N ALA A 131 -0.14 4.24 8.05
CA ALA A 131 0.15 3.16 7.12
C ALA A 131 -0.77 3.21 5.88
N HIS A 132 -2.06 3.52 6.07
CA HIS A 132 -3.00 3.66 4.97
C HIS A 132 -2.64 4.83 4.04
N LYS A 133 -2.25 5.98 4.60
CA LYS A 133 -1.76 7.13 3.79
C LYS A 133 -0.52 6.77 2.97
N ILE A 134 0.41 6.02 3.57
CA ILE A 134 1.59 5.51 2.87
C ILE A 134 1.17 4.59 1.71
N LYS A 135 0.27 3.63 1.95
CA LYS A 135 -0.24 2.72 0.92
C LYS A 135 -0.89 3.46 -0.25
N THR A 136 -1.71 4.47 0.04
CA THR A 136 -2.33 5.30 -1.01
C THR A 136 -1.29 6.03 -1.84
N SER A 137 -0.28 6.64 -1.20
CA SER A 137 0.81 7.31 -1.91
C SER A 137 1.61 6.35 -2.80
N LEU A 138 1.95 5.16 -2.29
CA LEU A 138 2.64 4.12 -3.07
C LEU A 138 1.80 3.63 -4.25
N SER A 139 0.48 3.44 -4.06
CA SER A 139 -0.44 3.05 -5.12
C SER A 139 -0.49 4.08 -6.24
N THR A 140 -0.55 5.38 -5.91
CA THR A 140 -0.51 6.46 -6.91
C THR A 140 0.78 6.42 -7.73
N LEU A 141 1.94 6.19 -7.10
CA LEU A 141 3.20 6.07 -7.82
C LEU A 141 3.26 4.81 -8.69
N ILE A 142 2.74 3.67 -8.21
CA ILE A 142 2.65 2.43 -8.99
C ILE A 142 1.82 2.65 -10.26
N GLU A 143 0.64 3.26 -10.14
CA GLU A 143 -0.22 3.53 -11.28
C GLU A 143 0.41 4.54 -12.26
N LYS A 144 1.12 5.56 -11.76
CA LYS A 144 1.92 6.46 -12.60
C LYS A 144 2.90 5.67 -13.46
N TYR A 145 3.78 4.85 -12.86
CA TYR A 145 4.83 4.15 -13.63
C TYR A 145 4.29 3.04 -14.53
N ARG A 146 3.19 2.38 -14.15
CA ARG A 146 2.46 1.48 -15.06
C ARG A 146 1.93 2.22 -16.28
N GLY A 147 1.35 3.40 -16.08
CA GLY A 147 0.89 4.27 -17.15
C GLY A 147 2.02 4.68 -18.09
N GLU A 148 3.17 5.08 -17.55
CA GLU A 148 4.33 5.49 -18.34
C GLU A 148 4.90 4.35 -19.19
N LEU A 149 4.99 3.13 -18.63
CA LEU A 149 5.36 1.93 -19.38
C LEU A 149 4.37 1.61 -20.51
N ALA A 150 3.07 1.80 -20.27
CA ALA A 150 2.05 1.61 -21.29
C ALA A 150 2.18 2.62 -22.43
N VAL A 151 2.43 3.90 -22.11
CA VAL A 151 2.69 4.95 -23.10
C VAL A 151 3.91 4.62 -23.96
N ASP A 152 5.01 4.18 -23.35
CA ASP A 152 6.21 3.79 -24.10
C ASP A 152 5.99 2.53 -24.95
N ALA A 153 5.20 1.57 -24.48
CA ALA A 153 4.81 0.40 -25.26
C ALA A 153 3.96 0.78 -26.50
N ASP A 154 3.03 1.73 -26.35
CA ASP A 154 2.24 2.27 -27.46
C ASP A 154 3.12 2.99 -28.48
N LEU A 155 4.05 3.80 -27.99
CA LEU A 155 4.96 4.55 -28.86
C LEU A 155 5.86 3.62 -29.66
N ARG A 156 6.42 2.57 -29.03
CA ARG A 156 7.22 1.56 -29.72
C ARG A 156 6.42 0.84 -30.80
N ARG A 157 5.16 0.51 -30.55
CA ARG A 157 4.26 -0.07 -31.57
C ARG A 157 4.06 0.87 -32.75
N GLN A 158 3.82 2.16 -32.50
CA GLN A 158 3.65 3.16 -33.56
C GLN A 158 4.92 3.32 -34.41
N ILE A 159 6.09 3.36 -33.78
CA ILE A 159 7.39 3.46 -34.50
C ILE A 159 7.58 2.24 -35.41
N GLY A 160 7.29 1.04 -34.93
CA GLY A 160 7.37 -0.18 -35.74
C GLY A 160 6.41 -0.19 -36.94
N GLN A 161 5.16 0.27 -36.74
CA GLN A 161 4.18 0.40 -37.81
C GLN A 161 4.61 1.44 -38.87
N GLN A 162 5.12 2.60 -38.43
CA GLN A 162 5.64 3.63 -39.32
C GLN A 162 6.83 3.13 -40.14
N ALA A 163 7.78 2.43 -39.51
CA ALA A 163 8.92 1.84 -40.20
C ALA A 163 8.49 0.83 -41.27
N THR A 164 7.52 -0.03 -40.95
CA THR A 164 6.96 -1.02 -41.88
C THR A 164 6.24 -0.36 -43.05
N ALA A 165 5.42 0.67 -42.78
CA ALA A 165 4.71 1.43 -43.82
C ALA A 165 5.67 2.17 -44.75
N MET A 166 6.74 2.78 -44.22
CA MET A 166 7.78 3.43 -45.03
C MET A 166 8.54 2.42 -45.90
N ALA A 167 8.87 1.25 -45.36
CA ALA A 167 9.51 0.19 -46.13
C ALA A 167 8.61 -0.29 -47.28
N ALA A 168 7.34 -0.55 -47.00
CA ALA A 168 6.35 -0.94 -48.02
C ALA A 168 6.17 0.13 -49.11
N ALA A 169 6.10 1.42 -48.72
CA ALA A 169 6.00 2.54 -49.67
C ALA A 169 7.25 2.67 -50.57
N ARG A 170 8.45 2.43 -50.03
CA ARG A 170 9.69 2.41 -50.83
C ARG A 170 9.71 1.25 -51.82
N MET A 171 9.22 0.08 -51.41
CA MET A 171 9.13 -1.08 -52.29
C MET A 171 8.08 -0.89 -53.39
N SER A 172 6.95 -0.24 -53.11
CA SER A 172 5.90 0.04 -54.11
C SER A 172 6.26 1.16 -55.09
N GLN A 173 7.11 2.12 -54.70
CA GLN A 173 7.67 3.14 -55.58
C GLN A 173 8.81 2.63 -56.48
N SER A 174 9.21 1.36 -56.33
CA SER A 174 10.19 0.69 -57.18
C SER A 174 9.53 -0.15 -58.31
N PRO A 175 8.89 0.43 -59.35
CA PRO A 175 8.73 -0.28 -60.62
C PRO A 175 9.16 0.52 -61.88
N GLN A 176 9.90 -0.18 -62.77
CA GLN A 176 10.27 0.15 -64.15
C GLN A 176 11.30 1.28 -64.37
N ARG A 177 12.59 1.00 -64.11
CA ARG A 177 13.64 1.56 -64.99
C ARG A 177 13.46 0.88 -66.34
N ASN A 178 12.87 1.62 -67.28
CA ASN A 178 12.86 1.33 -68.71
C ASN A 178 14.24 0.79 -69.14
N PHE A 179 14.26 -0.43 -69.67
CA PHE A 179 15.31 -0.87 -70.57
C PHE A 179 15.00 -0.24 -71.94
N PRO A 180 15.81 0.70 -72.45
CA PRO A 180 15.77 1.00 -73.87
C PRO A 180 16.38 -0.18 -74.62
N GLY A 181 15.66 -0.64 -75.65
CA GLY A 181 16.08 -1.72 -76.54
C GLY A 181 17.23 -1.36 -77.46
#